data_AF-A0A5M6DHT9-F1
#
_entry.id   AF-A0A5M6DHT9-F1
#
_cell.length_a   1.000
_cell.length_b   1.000
_cell.length_c   1.000
_cell.angle_alpha   90.00
_cell.angle_beta   90.00
_cell.angle_gamma   90.00
#
_symmetry.space_group_name_H-M   'P 1'
#
loop_
_entity.id
_entity.type
_entity.pdbx_description
1 polymer ?
#
loop_
_entity_poly.entity_id
_entity_poly.type
_entity_poly.pdbx_seq_one_letter_code
_entity_poly.pdbx_strand_id
1 'polypeptide(L)'
;MTVQMTPAIAESVEQRRQEITAFLAEQDATDRIAAARARADRLEAALAADVGPEIASKAMEARQECRRRLWLAMACCGRVAVTDGVVKCYGADADKHTRALAPFNHVPPGLSRSLAALLLARMTEDQ
;
A
#
# COMPACT_ATOMS: atom_id res chain seq x y z
N MET A 1 -15.55 53.57 -3.07
CA MET A 1 -14.09 53.39 -3.20
C MET A 1 -13.83 51.97 -3.62
N THR A 2 -13.50 51.75 -4.88
CA THR A 2 -13.12 50.44 -5.44
C THR A 2 -11.62 50.23 -5.18
N VAL A 3 -11.28 49.31 -4.29
CA VAL A 3 -9.88 48.92 -4.06
C VAL A 3 -9.41 48.18 -5.30
N GLN A 4 -8.61 48.84 -6.14
CA GLN A 4 -7.95 48.18 -7.28
C GLN A 4 -6.85 47.29 -6.73
N MET A 5 -7.02 45.96 -6.82
CA MET A 5 -5.92 45.02 -6.58
C MET A 5 -4.84 45.25 -7.62
N THR A 6 -3.63 45.62 -7.18
CA THR A 6 -2.45 45.66 -8.04
C THR A 6 -2.01 44.23 -8.38
N PRO A 7 -1.46 43.98 -9.58
CA PRO A 7 -1.06 42.64 -10.03
C PRO A 7 -0.08 41.94 -9.09
N ALA A 8 0.79 42.69 -8.40
CA ALA A 8 1.69 42.16 -7.37
C ALA A 8 0.96 41.60 -6.13
N ILE A 9 -0.19 42.18 -5.76
CA ILE A 9 -1.03 41.67 -4.66
C ILE A 9 -1.76 40.40 -5.12
N ALA A 10 -2.23 40.36 -6.37
CA ALA A 10 -2.88 39.17 -6.92
C ALA A 10 -1.91 37.96 -6.99
N GLU A 11 -0.66 38.19 -7.41
CA GLU A 11 0.39 37.17 -7.45
C GLU A 11 0.76 36.68 -6.05
N SER A 12 0.91 37.59 -5.08
CA SER A 12 1.19 37.24 -3.68
C SER A 12 0.05 36.43 -3.03
N VAL A 13 -1.21 36.76 -3.36
CA VAL A 13 -2.39 36.03 -2.87
C VAL A 13 -2.45 34.63 -3.49
N GLU A 14 -2.18 34.50 -4.79
CA GLU A 14 -2.18 33.19 -5.45
C GLU A 14 -1.05 32.29 -4.94
N GLN A 15 0.14 32.84 -4.71
CA GLN A 15 1.25 32.10 -4.12
C GLN A 15 0.94 31.60 -2.70
N ARG A 16 0.37 32.46 -1.85
CA ARG A 16 -0.11 32.05 -0.51
C ARG A 16 -1.20 30.99 -0.59
N ARG A 17 -2.10 31.06 -1.58
CA ARG A 17 -3.14 30.05 -1.78
C ARG A 17 -2.53 28.70 -2.15
N GLN A 18 -1.52 28.68 -2.99
CA GLN A 18 -0.79 27.47 -3.36
C GLN A 18 -0.06 26.86 -2.16
N GLU A 19 0.62 27.69 -1.36
CA GLU A 19 1.29 27.26 -0.12
C GLU A 19 0.30 26.66 0.90
N ILE A 20 -0.84 27.31 1.12
CA ILE A 20 -1.91 26.79 2.00
C ILE A 20 -2.45 25.47 1.46
N THR A 21 -2.66 25.36 0.15
CA THR A 21 -3.16 24.12 -0.47
C THR A 21 -2.17 22.97 -0.29
N ALA A 22 -0.88 23.23 -0.49
CA ALA A 22 0.17 22.24 -0.27
C ALA A 22 0.24 21.81 1.20
N PHE A 23 0.18 22.76 2.13
CA PHE A 23 0.15 22.48 3.57
C PHE A 23 -1.06 21.63 3.98
N LEU A 24 -2.26 21.97 3.51
CA LEU A 24 -3.46 21.18 3.78
C LEU A 24 -3.36 19.76 3.19
N ALA A 25 -2.79 19.61 1.99
CA ALA A 25 -2.56 18.30 1.39
C ALA A 25 -1.56 17.45 2.19
N GLU A 26 -0.53 18.08 2.78
CA GLU A 26 0.42 17.41 3.67
C GLU A 26 -0.22 17.01 5.00
N GLN A 27 -1.09 17.87 5.55
CA GLN A 27 -1.87 17.56 6.75
C GLN A 27 -2.81 16.37 6.51
N ASP A 28 -3.56 16.38 5.40
CA ASP A 28 -4.43 15.27 5.00
C ASP A 28 -3.64 13.97 4.75
N ALA A 29 -2.42 14.06 4.21
CA ALA A 29 -1.56 12.89 4.08
C ALA A 29 -1.14 12.34 5.46
N THR A 30 -0.78 13.22 6.39
CA THR A 30 -0.41 12.86 7.76
C THR A 30 -1.56 12.21 8.51
N ASP A 31 -2.77 12.77 8.41
CA ASP A 31 -3.97 12.23 9.07
C ASP A 31 -4.35 10.85 8.50
N ARG A 32 -4.21 10.66 7.18
CA ARG A 32 -4.39 9.35 6.55
C ARG A 32 -3.38 8.32 7.05
N ILE A 33 -2.11 8.71 7.22
CA ILE A 33 -1.07 7.83 7.78
C ILE A 33 -1.40 7.46 9.23
N ALA A 34 -1.81 8.42 10.05
CA ALA A 34 -2.18 8.18 11.45
C ALA A 34 -3.38 7.22 11.55
N ALA A 35 -4.42 7.44 10.74
CA ALA A 35 -5.59 6.57 10.68
C ALA A 35 -5.24 5.15 10.20
N ALA A 36 -4.37 5.01 9.21
CA ALA A 36 -3.89 3.72 8.73
C ALA A 36 -3.11 2.96 9.80
N ARG A 37 -2.28 3.66 10.59
CA ARG A 37 -1.53 3.08 11.71
C ARG A 37 -2.46 2.60 12.82
N ALA A 38 -3.40 3.44 13.26
CA ALA A 38 -4.39 3.06 14.26
C ALA A 38 -5.27 1.87 13.82
N ARG A 39 -5.51 1.72 12.52
CA ARG A 39 -6.19 0.52 11.97
C ARG A 39 -5.29 -0.71 12.02
N ALA A 40 -4.01 -0.59 11.68
CA ALA A 40 -3.06 -1.69 11.75
C ALA A 40 -2.89 -2.20 13.18
N ASP A 41 -2.71 -1.29 14.15
CA ASP A 41 -2.54 -1.63 15.57
C ASP A 41 -3.77 -2.38 16.12
N ARG A 42 -4.98 -1.97 15.73
CA ARG A 42 -6.21 -2.68 16.11
C ARG A 42 -6.31 -4.08 15.52
N LEU A 43 -5.89 -4.27 14.28
CA LEU A 43 -5.88 -5.59 13.65
C LEU A 43 -4.83 -6.50 14.28
N GLU A 44 -3.66 -5.96 14.61
CA GLU A 44 -2.61 -6.70 15.31
C GLU A 44 -3.06 -7.10 16.71
N ALA A 45 -3.69 -6.18 17.48
CA ALA A 45 -4.21 -6.49 18.80
C ALA A 45 -5.32 -7.55 18.77
N ALA A 46 -6.22 -7.49 17.79
CA ALA A 46 -7.26 -8.51 17.60
C ALA A 46 -6.65 -9.88 17.27
N LEU A 47 -5.68 -9.93 16.35
CA LEU A 47 -4.98 -11.16 16.01
C LEU A 47 -4.18 -11.69 17.21
N ALA A 48 -3.54 -10.81 17.99
CA ALA A 48 -2.79 -11.17 19.17
C ALA A 48 -3.67 -11.79 20.27
N ALA A 49 -4.94 -11.39 20.36
CA ALA A 49 -5.90 -12.02 21.27
C ALA A 49 -6.22 -13.46 20.87
N ASP A 50 -6.22 -13.77 19.57
CA ASP A 50 -6.58 -15.10 19.05
C ASP A 50 -5.38 -16.08 19.05
N VAL A 51 -4.21 -15.62 18.63
CA VAL A 51 -3.03 -16.48 18.39
C VAL A 51 -1.82 -16.16 19.27
N GLY A 52 -1.94 -15.15 20.15
CA GLY A 52 -0.83 -14.64 20.96
C GLY A 52 -0.01 -13.56 20.25
N PRO A 53 0.65 -12.66 21.01
CA PRO A 53 1.29 -11.46 20.49
C PRO A 53 2.48 -11.76 19.55
N GLU A 54 3.29 -12.77 19.86
CA GLU A 54 4.46 -13.10 19.05
C GLU A 54 4.07 -13.63 17.66
N ILE A 55 3.03 -14.46 17.59
CA ILE A 55 2.53 -15.02 16.32
C ILE A 55 1.84 -13.92 15.51
N ALA A 56 1.06 -13.05 16.16
CA ALA A 56 0.42 -11.92 15.49
C ALA A 56 1.45 -10.96 14.88
N SER A 57 2.51 -10.62 15.62
CA SER A 57 3.58 -9.76 15.13
C SER A 57 4.29 -10.37 13.91
N LYS A 58 4.70 -11.64 13.99
CA LYS A 58 5.31 -12.39 12.86
C LYS A 58 4.38 -12.46 11.64
N ALA A 59 3.07 -12.65 11.84
CA ALA A 59 2.09 -12.68 10.75
C ALA A 59 1.96 -11.30 10.09
N MET A 60 2.00 -10.22 10.87
CA MET A 60 1.97 -8.85 10.35
C MET A 60 3.24 -8.51 9.57
N GLU A 61 4.41 -8.90 10.05
CA GLU A 61 5.69 -8.77 9.33
C GLU A 61 5.66 -9.54 8.00
N ALA A 62 5.22 -10.80 8.02
CA ALA A 62 5.08 -11.62 6.81
C ALA A 62 4.14 -10.99 5.78
N ARG A 63 3.03 -10.41 6.24
CA ARG A 63 2.08 -9.68 5.38
C ARG A 63 2.72 -8.43 4.77
N GLN A 64 3.47 -7.64 5.54
CA GLN A 64 4.16 -6.45 5.03
C GLN A 64 5.24 -6.83 4.01
N GLU A 65 6.04 -7.85 4.31
CA GLU A 65 7.07 -8.34 3.40
C GLU A 65 6.46 -8.88 2.09
N CYS A 66 5.34 -9.59 2.16
CA CYS A 66 4.62 -10.02 0.96
C CYS A 66 4.16 -8.83 0.11
N ARG A 67 3.57 -7.79 0.73
CA ARG A 67 3.17 -6.57 -0.01
C ARG A 67 4.36 -5.89 -0.66
N ARG A 68 5.49 -5.76 0.04
CA ARG A 68 6.71 -5.16 -0.49
C ARG A 68 7.23 -5.91 -1.72
N ARG A 69 7.25 -7.25 -1.66
CA ARG A 69 7.66 -8.10 -2.79
C ARG A 69 6.70 -7.99 -3.97
N LEU A 70 5.40 -7.89 -3.73
CA LEU A 70 4.39 -7.67 -4.78
C LEU A 70 4.59 -6.31 -5.46
N TRP A 71 4.81 -5.23 -4.71
CA TRP A 71 5.12 -3.91 -5.27
C TRP A 71 6.33 -3.95 -6.20
N LEU A 72 7.43 -4.58 -5.75
CA LEU A 72 8.62 -4.73 -6.56
C LEU A 72 8.36 -5.59 -7.81
N ALA A 73 7.59 -6.67 -7.68
CA ALA A 73 7.22 -7.49 -8.82
C ALA A 73 6.38 -6.70 -9.84
N MET A 74 5.41 -5.90 -9.40
CA MET A 74 4.60 -5.06 -10.29
C MET A 74 5.42 -3.96 -10.97
N ALA A 75 6.45 -3.42 -10.31
CA ALA A 75 7.29 -2.37 -10.86
C ALA A 75 8.34 -2.91 -11.85
N CYS A 76 8.87 -4.11 -11.62
CA CYS A 76 9.99 -4.65 -12.40
C CYS A 76 9.58 -5.70 -13.44
N CYS A 77 8.44 -6.38 -13.25
CA CYS A 77 7.96 -7.37 -14.22
C CYS A 77 7.05 -6.70 -15.25
N GLY A 78 7.11 -7.15 -16.50
CA GLY A 78 6.24 -6.64 -17.56
C GLY A 78 4.76 -6.96 -17.32
N ARG A 79 4.48 -8.04 -16.60
CA ARG A 79 3.13 -8.37 -16.13
C ARG A 79 3.17 -9.18 -14.85
N VAL A 80 2.22 -8.93 -13.96
CA VAL A 80 1.93 -9.76 -12.79
C VAL A 80 0.44 -10.10 -12.80
N ALA A 81 0.10 -11.37 -12.65
CA ALA A 81 -1.29 -11.84 -12.68
C ALA A 81 -1.52 -12.96 -11.67
N VAL A 82 -2.79 -13.24 -11.35
CA VAL A 82 -3.17 -14.42 -10.56
C VAL A 82 -3.61 -15.54 -11.51
N THR A 83 -3.09 -16.74 -11.30
CA THR A 83 -3.46 -17.97 -12.02
C THR A 83 -3.54 -19.10 -11.01
N ASP A 84 -4.64 -19.85 -11.00
CA ASP A 84 -4.88 -20.98 -10.08
C ASP A 84 -4.65 -20.62 -8.60
N GLY A 85 -5.08 -19.42 -8.21
CA GLY A 85 -4.94 -18.94 -6.83
C GLY A 85 -3.53 -18.49 -6.43
N VAL A 86 -2.56 -18.48 -7.34
CA VAL A 86 -1.19 -18.02 -7.09
C VAL A 86 -0.80 -16.87 -8.01
N VAL A 87 0.16 -16.05 -7.58
CA VAL A 87 0.72 -14.97 -8.39
C VAL A 87 1.75 -15.51 -9.37
N LYS A 88 1.66 -15.08 -10.62
CA LYS A 88 2.60 -15.34 -11.71
C LYS A 88 3.21 -14.02 -12.16
N CYS A 89 4.53 -14.00 -12.28
CA CYS A 89 5.28 -12.87 -12.84
C CYS A 89 5.72 -13.22 -14.26
N TYR A 90 5.73 -12.24 -15.16
CA TYR A 90 6.14 -12.39 -16.56
C TYR A 90 7.05 -11.22 -16.97
N GLY A 91 8.04 -11.51 -17.82
CA GLY A 91 9.03 -10.54 -18.29
C GLY A 91 10.46 -10.88 -17.86
N ALA A 92 11.39 -9.96 -18.10
CA ALA A 92 12.83 -10.19 -17.91
C ALA A 92 13.22 -10.55 -16.46
N ASP A 93 12.59 -9.93 -15.47
CA ASP A 93 12.89 -10.17 -14.05
C ASP A 93 11.96 -11.20 -13.37
N ALA A 94 11.12 -11.88 -14.14
CA ALA A 94 10.06 -12.75 -13.61
C ALA A 94 10.57 -13.83 -12.64
N ASP A 95 11.68 -14.50 -12.96
CA ASP A 95 12.22 -15.60 -12.15
C ASP A 95 12.73 -15.13 -10.79
N LYS A 96 13.33 -13.94 -10.74
CA LYS A 96 13.80 -13.32 -9.51
C LYS A 96 12.62 -13.03 -8.58
N HIS A 97 11.57 -12.40 -9.13
CA HIS A 97 10.40 -12.02 -8.33
C HIS A 97 9.50 -13.21 -7.98
N THR A 98 9.42 -14.23 -8.84
CA THR A 98 8.71 -15.48 -8.54
C THR A 98 9.37 -16.20 -7.36
N ARG A 99 10.70 -16.33 -7.34
CA ARG A 99 11.42 -16.92 -6.20
C ARG A 99 11.25 -16.10 -4.93
N ALA A 100 11.26 -14.77 -5.04
CA ALA A 100 11.01 -13.90 -3.91
C ALA A 100 9.57 -14.09 -3.37
N LEU A 101 8.57 -14.26 -4.21
CA LEU A 101 7.18 -14.46 -3.76
C LEU A 101 6.88 -15.87 -3.27
N ALA A 102 7.71 -16.87 -3.60
CA ALA A 102 7.47 -18.28 -3.27
C ALA A 102 6.98 -18.56 -1.84
N PRO A 103 7.55 -17.96 -0.76
CA PRO A 103 7.09 -18.20 0.60
C PRO A 103 5.63 -17.79 0.86
N PHE A 104 5.12 -16.84 0.10
CA PHE A 104 3.76 -16.29 0.25
C PHE A 104 2.80 -16.78 -0.83
N ASN A 105 3.32 -17.54 -1.79
CA ASN A 105 2.62 -17.91 -3.01
C ASN A 105 2.13 -19.37 -3.02
N HIS A 106 2.07 -19.99 -1.84
CA HIS A 106 1.45 -21.29 -1.61
C HIS A 106 -0.03 -21.11 -1.25
N VAL A 107 -0.91 -21.97 -1.75
CA VAL A 107 -2.34 -21.99 -1.41
C VAL A 107 -2.54 -22.94 -0.21
N PRO A 108 -2.90 -22.43 0.98
CA PRO A 108 -3.14 -23.30 2.13
C PRO A 108 -4.33 -24.26 1.89
N PRO A 109 -4.34 -25.45 2.51
CA PRO A 109 -5.46 -26.38 2.39
C PRO A 109 -6.79 -25.71 2.78
N GLY A 110 -7.81 -25.91 1.96
CA GLY A 110 -9.14 -25.32 2.18
C GLY A 110 -9.30 -23.87 1.71
N LEU A 111 -8.25 -23.24 1.17
CA LEU A 111 -8.33 -21.93 0.55
C LEU A 111 -8.22 -22.02 -0.98
N SER A 112 -8.76 -21.03 -1.68
CA SER A 112 -8.70 -20.93 -3.14
C SER A 112 -7.58 -20.01 -3.64
N ARG A 113 -6.91 -19.29 -2.74
CA ARG A 113 -5.89 -18.28 -3.06
C ARG A 113 -4.77 -18.26 -2.03
N SER A 114 -3.56 -17.98 -2.50
CA SER A 114 -2.40 -17.71 -1.67
C SER A 114 -2.48 -16.32 -1.02
N LEU A 115 -1.67 -16.08 0.00
CA LEU A 115 -1.54 -14.76 0.62
C LEU A 115 -1.14 -13.71 -0.43
N ALA A 116 -0.20 -14.04 -1.30
CA ALA A 116 0.23 -13.16 -2.39
C ALA A 116 -0.92 -12.81 -3.34
N ALA A 117 -1.76 -13.78 -3.72
CA ALA A 117 -2.88 -13.55 -4.62
C ALA A 117 -3.98 -12.69 -3.98
N LEU A 118 -4.28 -12.90 -2.69
CA LEU A 118 -5.24 -12.08 -1.95
C LEU A 118 -4.76 -10.62 -1.82
N LEU A 119 -3.48 -10.42 -1.52
CA LEU A 119 -2.91 -9.09 -1.38
C LEU A 119 -2.80 -8.37 -2.73
N LEU A 120 -2.44 -9.08 -3.79
CA LEU A 120 -2.38 -8.50 -5.13
C LEU A 120 -3.74 -7.97 -5.57
N ALA A 121 -4.82 -8.77 -5.40
CA ALA A 121 -6.17 -8.34 -5.74
C ALA A 121 -6.56 -7.03 -5.04
N ARG A 122 -6.28 -6.94 -3.74
CA ARG A 122 -6.56 -5.74 -2.95
C ARG A 122 -5.73 -4.53 -3.39
N MET A 123 -4.47 -4.73 -3.75
CA MET A 123 -3.59 -3.67 -4.24
C MET A 123 -4.01 -3.14 -5.61
N THR A 124 -4.66 -3.97 -6.43
CA THR A 124 -5.20 -3.57 -7.75
C THR A 124 -6.61 -2.97 -7.66
N GLU A 125 -7.37 -3.25 -6.59
CA GLU A 125 -8.67 -2.61 -6.32
C GLU A 125 -8.53 -1.18 -5.78
N ASP A 126 -7.39 -0.88 -5.13
CA ASP A 126 -7.06 0.45 -4.59
C ASP A 126 -6.42 1.41 -5.64
N GLN A 127 -6.37 1.01 -6.93
CA GLN A 127 -5.86 1.81 -8.06
C GLN A 127 -6.99 2.28 -8.98
#